data_AF-A0A2S5NQV8-F1
#
_entry.id   AF-A0A2S5NQV8-F1
#
_cell.length_a   1.000
_cell.length_b   1.000
_cell.length_c   1.000
_cell.angle_alpha   90.00
_cell.angle_beta   90.00
_cell.angle_gamma   90.00
#
_symmetry.space_group_name_H-M   'P 1'
#
loop_
_entity.id
_entity.type
_entity.pdbx_description
1 polymer ?
#
loop_
_entity_poly.entity_id
_entity_poly.type
_entity_poly.pdbx_seq_one_letter_code
_entity_poly.pdbx_strand_id
1 'polypeptide(L)' 'MAERNVCMEAFERLCADVNTDAKSAIDQSDYWLFELGFRSAIEELLSIADAGSQSRKFVSPRFQMLADKILESRTH' A
#
# COMPACT_ATOMS: atom_id res chain seq x y z
N MET A 1 3.93 -8.76 25.27
CA MET A 1 3.63 -9.33 23.93
C MET A 1 3.83 -8.21 22.94
N ALA A 2 4.87 -8.25 22.11
CA ALA A 2 5.04 -7.24 21.09
C ALA A 2 3.90 -7.42 20.08
N GLU A 3 3.03 -6.41 19.96
CA GLU A 3 1.98 -6.42 18.93
C GLU A 3 2.63 -6.65 17.57
N ARG A 4 2.08 -7.60 16.82
CA ARG A 4 2.62 -8.02 15.54
C ARG A 4 2.39 -6.91 14.52
N ASN A 5 3.40 -6.10 14.21
CA ASN A 5 3.31 -5.03 13.23
C ASN A 5 3.34 -5.63 11.81
N VAL A 6 2.15 -5.86 11.24
CA VAL A 6 1.98 -6.44 9.90
C VAL A 6 2.58 -5.57 8.80
N CYS A 7 2.63 -4.24 8.97
CA CYS A 7 3.28 -3.34 8.00
C CYS A 7 4.79 -3.55 8.00
N MET A 8 5.41 -3.71 9.18
CA MET A 8 6.83 -4.02 9.29
C MET A 8 7.14 -5.39 8.66
N GLU A 9 6.35 -6.43 8.94
CA GLU A 9 6.57 -7.75 8.33
C GLU A 9 6.45 -7.71 6.79
N ALA A 10 5.50 -6.94 6.26
CA ALA A 10 5.34 -6.77 4.82
C ALA A 10 6.53 -6.02 4.19
N PHE A 11 7.01 -4.98 4.87
CA PHE A 11 8.18 -4.21 4.46
C PHE A 11 9.46 -5.08 4.47
N GLU A 12 9.70 -5.83 5.54
CA GLU A 12 10.84 -6.74 5.64
C GLU A 12 10.85 -7.79 4.52
N ARG A 13 9.68 -8.36 4.18
CA ARG A 13 9.56 -9.29 3.04
C ARG A 13 9.85 -8.60 1.71
N LEU A 14 9.31 -7.40 1.49
CA LEU A 14 9.58 -6.63 0.28
C LEU A 14 11.08 -6.32 0.15
N CYS A 15 11.73 -5.89 1.23
CA CYS A 15 13.16 -5.67 1.25
C CYS A 15 13.94 -6.96 0.96
N ALA A 16 13.55 -8.10 1.53
CA ALA A 16 14.19 -9.38 1.23
C ALA A 16 14.05 -9.80 -0.25
N ASP A 17 12.88 -9.56 -0.85
CA ASP A 17 12.63 -9.87 -2.26
C ASP A 17 13.45 -8.97 -3.20
N VAL A 18 13.55 -7.68 -2.89
CA VAL A 18 14.27 -6.68 -3.69
C VAL A 18 15.80 -6.75 -3.51
N ASN A 19 16.26 -7.05 -2.29
CA ASN A 19 17.69 -7.16 -1.96
C ASN A 19 18.26 -8.56 -2.19
N THR A 20 17.64 -9.35 -3.08
CA THR A 20 18.08 -10.71 -3.40
C THR A 20 19.55 -10.78 -3.87
N ASP A 21 20.09 -9.70 -4.46
CA ASP A 21 21.49 -9.60 -4.92
C ASP A 21 22.35 -8.55 -4.18
N ALA A 22 21.74 -7.62 -3.45
CA ALA A 22 22.44 -6.51 -2.79
C ALA A 22 22.28 -6.61 -1.28
N LYS A 23 23.37 -6.81 -0.53
CA LYS A 23 23.41 -6.76 0.95
C LYS A 23 23.21 -5.33 1.48
N SER A 24 22.19 -4.63 1.01
CA SER A 24 21.81 -3.32 1.53
C SER A 24 21.12 -3.50 2.87
N ALA A 25 21.61 -2.80 3.89
CA ALA A 25 20.94 -2.76 5.19
C ALA A 25 19.57 -2.08 5.02
N ILE A 26 18.54 -2.65 5.65
CA ILE A 26 17.21 -2.05 5.71
C ILE A 26 17.30 -0.81 6.60
N ASP A 27 17.03 0.37 6.04
CA ASP A 27 16.97 1.62 6.81
C ASP A 27 15.56 1.79 7.41
N GLN A 28 15.48 2.25 8.66
CA GLN A 28 14.20 2.56 9.30
C GLN A 28 13.48 3.73 8.63
N SER A 29 14.21 4.67 8.03
CA SER A 29 13.61 5.78 7.29
C SER A 29 12.81 5.30 6.07
N ASP A 30 13.27 4.23 5.41
CA ASP A 30 12.57 3.60 4.30
C ASP A 30 11.25 2.95 4.75
N TYR A 31 11.24 2.35 5.95
CA TYR A 31 10.02 1.81 6.55
C TYR A 31 8.96 2.91 6.76
N TRP A 32 9.36 4.07 7.28
CA TRP A 32 8.42 5.18 7.49
C TRP A 32 7.85 5.73 6.18
N LEU A 33 8.65 5.78 5.11
CA LEU A 33 8.18 6.16 3.78
C LEU A 33 7.21 5.13 3.20
N PHE A 34 7.52 3.84 3.35
CA PHE A 34 6.64 2.76 2.96
C PHE A 34 5.30 2.82 3.70
N GLU A 35 5.34 2.97 5.03
CA GLU A 35 4.14 3.03 5.86
C GLU A 35 3.30 4.27 5.52
N LEU A 36 3.93 5.44 5.32
CA LEU A 36 3.23 6.66 4.93
C LEU A 36 2.53 6.48 3.58
N GLY A 37 3.24 5.97 2.56
CA GLY A 37 2.66 5.72 1.24
C GLY A 37 1.51 4.72 1.29
N PHE A 38 1.62 3.68 2.12
CA PHE A 38 0.55 2.71 2.32
C PHE A 38 -0.68 3.34 2.97
N ARG A 39 -0.51 4.11 4.05
CA ARG A 39 -1.62 4.82 4.73
C ARG A 39 -2.33 5.78 3.78
N SER A 40 -1.59 6.60 3.04
CA SER A 40 -2.17 7.51 2.05
C SER A 40 -2.94 6.76 0.95
N ALA A 41 -2.45 5.60 0.51
CA ALA A 41 -3.18 4.79 -0.48
C ALA A 41 -4.50 4.25 0.06
N ILE A 42 -4.54 3.83 1.33
CA ILE A 42 -5.78 3.39 1.99
C ILE A 42 -6.77 4.56 2.15
N GLU A 43 -6.33 5.73 2.58
CA GLU A 43 -7.17 6.92 2.70
C GLU A 43 -7.81 7.32 1.36
N GLU A 44 -7.05 7.26 0.27
CA GLU A 44 -7.57 7.53 -1.07
C GLU A 44 -8.58 6.46 -1.51
N LEU A 45 -8.34 5.17 -1.22
CA LEU A 45 -9.33 4.11 -1.49
C LEU A 45 -10.64 4.32 -0.72
N LEU A 46 -10.57 4.73 0.55
CA LEU A 46 -11.75 5.07 1.34
C LEU A 46 -12.46 6.29 0.76
N SER A 47 -11.71 7.30 0.33
CA SER A 47 -12.27 8.50 -0.32
C SER A 47 -13.00 8.15 -1.63
N ILE A 48 -12.43 7.26 -2.44
CA ILE A 48 -13.09 6.72 -3.65
C ILE A 48 -14.36 5.96 -3.27
N ALA A 49 -14.29 5.14 -2.22
CA ALA A 49 -15.43 4.38 -1.73
C ALA A 49 -16.56 5.26 -1.22
N ASP A 50 -16.28 6.44 -0.68
CA ASP A 50 -17.28 7.41 -0.21
C ASP A 50 -17.82 8.26 -1.37
N ALA A 51 -16.93 8.85 -2.17
CA ALA A 51 -17.29 9.75 -3.27
C ALA A 51 -17.92 9.04 -4.46
N GLY A 52 -17.65 7.74 -4.65
CA GLY A 52 -18.12 6.97 -5.81
C GLY A 52 -17.46 7.37 -7.13
N SER A 53 -16.34 8.08 -7.07
CA SER A 53 -15.54 8.43 -8.25
C SER A 53 -14.08 8.51 -7.87
N GLN A 54 -13.20 8.25 -8.83
CA GLN A 54 -11.77 8.35 -8.66
C GLN A 54 -11.24 9.58 -9.37
N SER A 55 -10.56 10.46 -8.63
CA SER A 55 -9.98 11.69 -9.19
C SER A 55 -8.68 11.42 -9.96
N ARG A 56 -7.86 10.47 -9.47
CA ARG A 56 -6.55 10.11 -10.02
C ARG A 56 -6.28 8.63 -9.88
N LYS A 57 -5.61 8.05 -10.87
CA LYS A 57 -5.22 6.63 -10.85
C LYS A 57 -4.04 6.36 -9.93
N PHE A 58 -4.06 5.22 -9.25
CA PHE A 58 -2.90 4.72 -8.52
C PHE A 58 -1.83 4.24 -9.50
N VAL A 59 -0.57 4.54 -9.20
CA VAL A 59 0.58 3.97 -9.93
C VAL A 59 0.73 2.48 -9.63
N SER A 60 0.40 2.07 -8.40
CA SER A 60 0.38 0.66 -8.01
C SER A 60 -0.77 -0.07 -8.70
N PRO A 61 -0.49 -1.10 -9.55
CA PRO A 61 -1.53 -1.85 -10.23
C PRO A 61 -2.50 -2.53 -9.27
N ARG A 62 -2.00 -2.96 -8.10
CA ARG A 62 -2.82 -3.62 -7.07
C ARG A 62 -3.81 -2.65 -6.42
N PHE A 63 -3.38 -1.42 -6.10
CA PHE A 63 -4.29 -0.40 -5.57
C PHE A 63 -5.27 0.10 -6.62
N GLN A 64 -4.85 0.23 -7.88
CA GLN A 64 -5.78 0.58 -8.96
C GLN A 64 -6.86 -0.49 -9.14
N MET A 65 -6.48 -1.77 -9.16
CA MET A 65 -7.45 -2.87 -9.24
C MET A 65 -8.45 -2.85 -8.07
N LEU A 66 -8.02 -2.46 -6.86
CA LEU A 66 -8.94 -2.31 -5.72
C LEU A 66 -9.89 -1.13 -5.90
N ALA A 67 -9.40 0.01 -6.39
CA ALA A 67 -10.22 1.17 -6.71
C ALA A 67 -11.28 0.84 -7.77
N ASP A 68 -10.88 0.15 -8.84
CA ASP A 68 -11.79 -0.28 -9.91
C ASP A 68 -12.91 -1.18 -9.34
N LYS A 69 -12.56 -2.17 -8.50
CA LYS A 69 -13.55 -3.05 -7.84
C LYS A 69 -14.51 -2.29 -6.93
N ILE A 70 -14.03 -1.31 -6.19
CA ILE A 70 -14.89 -0.46 -5.33
C ILE A 70 -15.91 0.28 -6.19
N LEU A 71 -15.48 0.86 -7.31
CA LEU A 71 -16.36 1.58 -8.22
C LEU A 71 -17.37 0.63 -8.91
N GLU A 72 -16.92 -0.53 -9.40
CA GLU A 72 -17.78 -1.54 -10.02
C GLU A 72 -18.87 -2.03 -9.06
N SER A 73 -18.53 -2.21 -7.78
CA SER A 73 -19.48 -2.69 -6.75
C SER A 73 -20.64 -1.73 -6.47
N ARG A 74 -20.50 -0.45 -6.83
CA ARG A 74 -21.56 0.56 -6.68
C ARG A 74 -22.52 0.63 -7.87
N THR A 75 -22.13 0.07 -9.02
CA THR A 75 -22.96 0.02 -10.24
C THR A 75 -23.98 -1.12 -10.24
N HIS A 76 -23.90 -2.02 -9.25
CA HIS A 76 -24.82 -3.13 -9.00
C HIS A 76 -25.67 -2.86 -7.76
#